data_AF-A0A2T4T4B9-F1
#
_entry.id   AF-A0A2T4T4B9-F1
#
_cell.length_a   1.000
_cell.length_b   1.000
_cell.length_c   1.000
_cell.angle_alpha   90.00
_cell.angle_beta   90.00
_cell.angle_gamma   90.00
#
_symmetry.space_group_name_H-M   'P 1'
#
loop_
_entity.id
_entity.type
_entity.pdbx_description
1 polymer ?
#
loop_
_entity_poly.entity_id
_entity_poly.type
_entity_poly.pdbx_seq_one_letter_code
_entity_poly.pdbx_strand_id
1 'polypeptide(L)'
;MNKFLRFSVTIFFVGCFLAFTGCHEKKKSDIIITHKSIKKTERTISKVGDYKQERDVEWLGTNYKVIVERKADSGLPIVDDGNGSKFYDNVITVTIKRKDGSQFFSRTFKKADFEDKVDDIYKKNSVLLGIVLDIVEGNRLVFAASVGSPDKMSDEYVPLVLKIDNLGGVAISKDSQLDTGSDRVAPTKKKSEAELSEEEGI
;
A
#
# COMPACT_ATOMS: atom_id res chain seq x y z
N MET A 1 39.29 81.36 67.86
CA MET A 1 39.73 81.19 69.27
C MET A 1 39.54 79.72 69.65
N ASN A 2 40.63 79.11 70.15
CA ASN A 2 40.77 77.82 70.86
C ASN A 2 40.37 76.50 70.14
N LYS A 3 40.93 75.32 70.42
CA LYS A 3 42.25 74.74 70.81
C LYS A 3 41.93 73.30 71.32
N PHE A 4 42.75 72.31 70.95
CA PHE A 4 42.90 70.94 71.54
C PHE A 4 41.76 69.90 71.29
N LEU A 5 41.93 68.61 70.91
CA LEU A 5 42.91 67.51 71.03
C LEU A 5 42.52 66.43 72.09
N ARG A 6 42.55 65.14 71.65
CA ARG A 6 42.67 63.82 72.37
C ARG A 6 41.38 63.03 72.64
N PHE A 7 41.15 61.82 72.07
CA PHE A 7 41.77 60.46 72.16
C PHE A 7 41.16 59.54 73.27
N SER A 8 40.70 58.33 72.85
CA SER A 8 40.57 57.01 73.53
C SER A 8 39.19 56.33 73.27
N VAL A 9 39.05 55.23 72.51
CA VAL A 9 39.49 53.82 72.72
C VAL A 9 38.47 53.02 73.60
N THR A 10 37.63 52.19 72.94
CA THR A 10 37.48 50.72 73.17
C THR A 10 36.19 50.07 73.75
N ILE A 11 35.74 49.01 73.02
CA ILE A 11 35.01 47.75 73.38
C ILE A 11 33.48 47.80 73.63
N PHE A 12 32.64 47.21 72.76
CA PHE A 12 32.23 45.78 72.60
C PHE A 12 31.10 45.38 73.58
N PHE A 13 29.90 45.11 73.07
CA PHE A 13 29.16 43.86 73.25
C PHE A 13 27.84 43.93 72.46
N VAL A 14 27.78 43.10 71.41
CA VAL A 14 26.65 42.91 70.51
C VAL A 14 25.52 42.17 71.24
N GLY A 15 24.30 42.70 71.08
CA GLY A 15 23.08 42.15 71.65
C GLY A 15 22.60 40.87 70.97
N CYS A 16 22.08 39.99 71.81
CA CYS A 16 21.28 38.82 71.49
C CYS A 16 19.99 39.24 70.79
N PHE A 17 19.55 38.57 69.71
CA PHE A 17 18.17 38.07 69.56
C PHE A 17 18.03 37.19 68.31
N LEU A 18 17.46 36.02 68.54
CA LEU A 18 17.16 34.97 67.57
C LEU A 18 16.05 35.41 66.60
N ALA A 19 16.24 35.14 65.31
CA ALA A 19 15.14 34.89 64.38
C ALA A 19 15.62 33.93 63.28
N PHE A 20 15.22 32.66 63.41
CA PHE A 20 15.25 31.72 62.29
C PHE A 20 14.25 32.20 61.25
N THR A 21 14.72 32.81 60.17
CA THR A 21 13.92 32.96 58.96
C THR A 21 14.36 31.88 57.99
N GLY A 22 13.52 30.84 57.90
CA GLY A 22 13.69 29.76 56.95
C GLY A 22 13.80 30.29 55.53
N CYS A 23 14.80 29.78 54.82
CA CYS A 23 15.01 30.00 53.40
C CYS A 23 13.77 29.51 52.63
N HIS A 24 12.90 30.43 52.21
CA HIS A 24 11.87 30.14 51.23
C HIS A 24 12.46 30.39 49.84
N GLU A 25 13.27 29.45 49.36
CA GLU A 25 13.51 29.30 47.93
C GLU A 25 12.19 28.95 47.26
N LYS A 26 11.58 29.95 46.60
CA LYS A 26 10.50 29.68 45.66
C LYS A 26 11.09 28.91 44.49
N LYS A 27 10.87 27.60 44.47
CA LYS A 27 11.09 26.77 43.28
C LYS A 27 10.27 27.36 42.14
N LYS A 28 10.95 27.96 41.15
CA LYS A 28 10.35 28.21 39.85
C LYS A 28 9.94 26.84 39.31
N SER A 29 8.64 26.63 39.19
CA SER A 29 8.11 25.47 38.52
C SER A 29 8.37 25.66 37.02
N ASP A 30 9.45 25.08 36.52
CA ASP A 30 9.66 24.88 35.08
C ASP A 30 8.68 23.82 34.60
N ILE A 31 7.38 24.14 34.62
CA ILE A 31 6.40 23.39 33.84
C ILE A 31 6.36 24.06 32.48
N ILE A 32 7.34 23.72 31.65
CA ILE A 32 7.20 23.91 30.22
C ILE A 32 6.21 22.84 29.77
N ILE A 33 4.91 23.17 29.77
CA ILE A 33 3.91 22.36 29.06
C ILE A 33 4.14 22.60 27.56
N THR A 34 5.19 21.98 27.02
CA THR A 34 5.27 21.80 25.58
C THR A 34 4.18 20.80 25.25
N HIS A 35 3.00 21.28 24.84
CA HIS A 35 2.11 20.43 24.07
C HIS A 35 2.95 19.95 22.89
N LYS A 36 3.38 18.69 22.93
CA LYS A 36 3.96 18.01 21.77
C LYS A 36 2.95 18.25 20.67
N SER A 37 3.28 19.12 19.71
CA SER A 37 2.38 19.31 18.59
C SER A 37 2.29 17.93 17.99
N ILE A 38 1.10 17.33 18.12
CA ILE A 38 0.77 16.17 17.33
C ILE A 38 0.84 16.77 15.94
N LYS A 39 1.96 16.52 15.25
CA LYS A 39 2.07 16.77 13.83
C LYS A 39 0.86 16.02 13.29
N LYS A 40 -0.22 16.75 13.03
CA LYS A 40 -1.37 16.24 12.31
C LYS A 40 -0.74 15.95 10.96
N THR A 41 -0.24 14.72 10.80
CA THR A 41 0.23 14.24 9.51
C THR A 41 -0.94 14.56 8.60
N GLU A 42 -0.77 15.55 7.74
CA GLU A 42 -1.70 15.72 6.64
C GLU A 42 -1.75 14.34 6.01
N ARG A 43 -2.90 13.68 6.13
CA ARG A 43 -3.09 12.34 5.60
C ARG A 43 -3.15 12.53 4.09
N THR A 44 -1.97 12.63 3.49
CA THR A 44 -1.82 12.72 2.04
C THR A 44 -2.45 11.48 1.46
N ILE A 45 -3.30 11.70 0.45
CA ILE A 45 -3.96 10.60 -0.26
C ILE A 45 -2.86 9.76 -0.92
N SER A 46 -2.82 8.48 -0.57
CA SER A 46 -1.77 7.55 -0.99
C SER A 46 -2.11 6.86 -2.31
N LYS A 47 -1.12 6.24 -2.93
CA LYS A 47 -1.25 5.44 -4.14
C LYS A 47 -0.71 4.04 -3.89
N VAL A 48 -1.37 3.01 -4.42
CA VAL A 48 -0.86 1.63 -4.37
C VAL A 48 0.46 1.51 -5.15
N GLY A 49 0.52 2.18 -6.30
CA GLY A 49 1.70 2.27 -7.16
C GLY A 49 1.42 1.80 -8.57
N ASP A 50 2.13 2.40 -9.53
CA ASP A 50 1.96 2.07 -10.94
C ASP A 50 2.58 0.71 -11.25
N TYR A 51 2.02 0.02 -12.25
CA TYR A 51 2.50 -1.26 -12.72
C TYR A 51 2.34 -1.37 -14.23
N LYS A 52 3.30 -2.04 -14.88
CA LYS A 52 3.22 -2.39 -16.29
C LYS A 52 3.84 -3.76 -16.51
N GLN A 53 3.15 -4.61 -17.25
CA GLN A 53 3.67 -5.90 -17.69
C GLN A 53 3.31 -6.13 -19.16
N GLU A 54 4.26 -6.69 -19.88
CA GLU A 54 4.08 -7.15 -21.25
C GLU A 54 4.38 -8.65 -21.31
N ARG A 55 3.51 -9.42 -21.96
CA ARG A 55 3.73 -10.85 -22.23
C ARG A 55 3.37 -11.17 -23.67
N ASP A 56 4.20 -12.00 -24.29
CA ASP A 56 3.86 -12.63 -25.56
C ASP A 56 3.13 -13.95 -25.28
N VAL A 57 2.07 -14.22 -26.05
CA VAL A 57 1.22 -15.39 -25.87
C VAL A 57 0.80 -15.95 -27.23
N GLU A 58 0.80 -17.26 -27.37
CA GLU A 58 0.21 -17.94 -28.52
C GLU A 58 -1.30 -18.10 -28.30
N TRP A 59 -2.10 -17.56 -29.20
CA TRP A 59 -3.56 -17.61 -29.14
C TRP A 59 -4.12 -17.65 -30.55
N LEU A 60 -5.10 -18.52 -30.81
CA LEU A 60 -5.71 -18.69 -32.14
C LEU A 60 -4.67 -19.00 -33.25
N GLY A 61 -3.61 -19.76 -32.92
CA GLY A 61 -2.57 -20.18 -33.86
C GLY A 61 -1.61 -19.06 -34.30
N THR A 62 -1.57 -17.94 -33.59
CA THR A 62 -0.59 -16.87 -33.84
C THR A 62 -0.17 -16.18 -32.53
N ASN A 63 0.88 -15.36 -32.59
CA ASN A 63 1.39 -14.65 -31.42
C ASN A 63 0.69 -13.30 -31.23
N TYR A 64 0.32 -13.03 -29.99
CA TYR A 64 -0.19 -11.76 -29.51
C TYR A 64 0.71 -11.21 -28.41
N LYS A 65 0.75 -9.88 -28.29
CA LYS A 65 1.37 -9.20 -27.16
C LYS A 65 0.28 -8.64 -26.25
N VAL A 66 0.23 -9.11 -25.01
CA VAL A 66 -0.68 -8.63 -23.97
C VAL A 66 0.08 -7.66 -23.07
N ILE A 67 -0.46 -6.46 -22.93
CA ILE A 67 0.09 -5.38 -22.12
C ILE A 67 -0.95 -5.03 -21.06
N VAL A 68 -0.56 -5.03 -19.79
CA VAL A 68 -1.42 -4.62 -18.68
C VAL A 68 -0.74 -3.50 -17.91
N GLU A 69 -1.45 -2.40 -17.74
CA GLU A 69 -0.94 -1.18 -17.10
C GLU A 69 -1.89 -0.69 -16.01
N ARG A 70 -1.43 -0.64 -14.75
CA ARG A 70 -2.16 -0.04 -13.63
C ARG A 70 -1.61 1.35 -13.33
N LYS A 71 -2.51 2.31 -13.16
CA LYS A 71 -2.19 3.67 -12.69
C LYS A 71 -3.23 4.14 -11.70
N ALA A 72 -2.81 4.94 -10.72
CA ALA A 72 -3.76 5.67 -9.88
C ALA A 72 -4.54 6.69 -10.72
N ASP A 73 -5.85 6.80 -10.50
CA ASP A 73 -6.72 7.76 -11.17
C ASP A 73 -7.27 8.76 -10.15
N SER A 74 -6.79 10.01 -10.21
CA SER A 74 -7.22 11.08 -9.30
C SER A 74 -8.60 11.64 -9.62
N GLY A 75 -9.23 11.21 -10.72
CA GLY A 75 -10.61 11.55 -11.06
C GLY A 75 -11.64 10.59 -10.45
N LEU A 76 -11.21 9.47 -9.88
CA LEU A 76 -12.10 8.53 -9.19
C LEU A 76 -12.35 8.96 -7.73
N PRO A 77 -13.47 8.53 -7.12
CA PRO A 77 -13.72 8.75 -5.70
C PRO A 77 -12.57 8.23 -4.83
N ILE A 78 -12.21 9.00 -3.79
CA ILE A 78 -11.20 8.58 -2.83
C ILE A 78 -11.72 7.43 -1.99
N VAL A 79 -10.90 6.40 -1.84
CA VAL A 79 -11.19 5.23 -1.03
C VAL A 79 -10.61 5.43 0.36
N ASP A 80 -11.42 5.18 1.39
CA ASP A 80 -10.96 5.00 2.77
C ASP A 80 -10.82 3.50 3.02
N ASP A 81 -9.66 3.03 3.48
CA ASP A 81 -9.38 1.61 3.69
C ASP A 81 -10.15 0.98 4.87
N GLY A 82 -10.99 1.76 5.57
CA GLY A 82 -11.70 1.35 6.77
C GLY A 82 -10.89 1.57 8.06
N ASN A 83 -9.59 1.86 7.95
CA ASN A 83 -8.70 2.22 9.04
C ASN A 83 -8.41 3.73 9.07
N GLY A 84 -9.06 4.51 8.19
CA GLY A 84 -8.93 5.95 8.08
C GLY A 84 -7.76 6.41 7.20
N SER A 85 -7.10 5.50 6.49
CA SER A 85 -6.11 5.83 5.46
C SER A 85 -6.83 6.05 4.13
N LYS A 86 -6.38 7.06 3.38
CA LYS A 86 -7.03 7.46 2.13
C LYS A 86 -6.18 7.14 0.92
N PHE A 87 -6.79 6.61 -0.13
CA PHE A 87 -6.13 6.18 -1.35
C PHE A 87 -6.85 6.66 -2.60
N TYR A 88 -6.08 6.93 -3.65
CA TYR A 88 -6.61 6.96 -5.00
C TYR A 88 -6.91 5.53 -5.45
N ASP A 89 -8.10 5.31 -6.03
CA ASP A 89 -8.39 4.07 -6.74
C ASP A 89 -7.58 4.01 -8.04
N ASN A 90 -7.51 2.83 -8.64
CA ASN A 90 -6.72 2.59 -9.85
C ASN A 90 -7.61 2.39 -11.07
N VAL A 91 -7.03 2.69 -12.22
CA VAL A 91 -7.46 2.15 -13.50
C VAL A 91 -6.44 1.13 -13.99
N ILE A 92 -6.92 0.07 -14.64
CA ILE A 92 -6.06 -0.94 -15.27
C ILE A 92 -6.41 -1.07 -16.74
N THR A 93 -5.48 -0.70 -17.62
CA THR A 93 -5.65 -0.85 -19.06
C THR A 93 -5.07 -2.18 -19.52
N VAL A 94 -5.90 -2.99 -20.17
CA VAL A 94 -5.47 -4.20 -20.88
C VAL A 94 -5.46 -3.89 -22.37
N THR A 95 -4.30 -4.04 -23.00
CA THR A 95 -4.10 -3.89 -24.44
C THR A 95 -3.58 -5.19 -25.03
N ILE A 96 -4.23 -5.68 -26.09
CA ILE A 96 -3.84 -6.89 -26.81
C ILE A 96 -3.49 -6.47 -28.24
N LYS A 97 -2.24 -6.70 -28.64
CA LYS A 97 -1.73 -6.40 -29.98
C LYS A 97 -1.50 -7.70 -30.74
N ARG A 98 -1.84 -7.69 -32.03
CA ARG A 98 -1.51 -8.76 -32.97
C ARG A 98 0.00 -8.75 -33.27
N LYS A 99 0.49 -9.82 -33.89
CA LYS A 99 1.89 -9.96 -34.33
C LYS A 99 2.41 -8.79 -35.16
N ASP A 100 1.56 -8.19 -35.99
CA ASP A 100 1.90 -7.02 -36.83
C ASP A 100 1.91 -5.68 -36.05
N GLY A 101 1.63 -5.71 -34.75
CA GLY A 101 1.56 -4.54 -33.88
C GLY A 101 0.20 -3.83 -33.88
N SER A 102 -0.74 -4.23 -34.74
CA SER A 102 -2.10 -3.69 -34.74
C SER A 102 -2.82 -4.02 -33.44
N GLN A 103 -3.65 -3.09 -32.97
CA GLN A 103 -4.45 -3.30 -31.78
C GLN A 103 -5.64 -4.24 -32.11
N PHE A 104 -5.73 -5.36 -31.38
CA PHE A 104 -6.93 -6.18 -31.38
C PHE A 104 -7.94 -5.67 -30.35
N PHE A 105 -7.48 -5.38 -29.14
CA PHE A 105 -8.32 -4.95 -28.03
C PHE A 105 -7.58 -3.91 -27.18
N SER A 106 -8.29 -2.90 -26.69
CA SER A 106 -7.81 -2.05 -25.60
C SER A 106 -9.00 -1.56 -24.79
N ARG A 107 -8.97 -1.83 -23.49
CA ARG A 107 -9.98 -1.32 -22.54
C ARG A 107 -9.30 -0.97 -21.23
N THR A 108 -9.73 0.15 -20.67
CA THR A 108 -9.40 0.58 -19.32
C THR A 108 -10.51 0.15 -18.37
N PHE A 109 -10.16 -0.65 -17.39
CA PHE A 109 -11.03 -1.16 -16.35
C PHE A 109 -10.90 -0.33 -15.08
N LYS A 110 -12.03 -0.16 -14.40
CA LYS A 110 -12.20 0.47 -13.09
C LYS A 110 -12.77 -0.55 -12.12
N LYS A 111 -12.68 -0.29 -10.81
CA LYS A 111 -13.33 -1.13 -9.79
C LYS A 111 -14.83 -1.34 -10.08
N ALA A 112 -15.51 -0.30 -10.59
CA ALA A 112 -16.92 -0.34 -10.98
C ALA A 112 -17.27 -1.45 -11.98
N ASP A 113 -16.34 -1.85 -12.86
CA ASP A 113 -16.58 -2.96 -13.80
C ASP A 113 -16.71 -4.33 -13.09
N PHE A 114 -16.28 -4.41 -11.82
CA PHE A 114 -16.27 -5.63 -11.01
C PHE A 114 -17.26 -5.59 -9.84
N GLU A 115 -17.95 -4.46 -9.61
CA GLU A 115 -18.73 -4.22 -8.39
C GLU A 115 -19.83 -5.27 -8.18
N ASP A 116 -20.50 -5.72 -9.25
CA ASP A 116 -21.53 -6.77 -9.17
C ASP A 116 -21.00 -8.15 -8.74
N LYS A 117 -19.67 -8.30 -8.69
CA LYS A 117 -18.97 -9.53 -8.30
C LYS A 117 -18.23 -9.39 -6.97
N VAL A 118 -18.41 -8.30 -6.23
CA VAL A 118 -17.79 -8.11 -4.92
C VAL A 118 -18.84 -7.67 -3.89
N ASP A 119 -18.57 -7.97 -2.63
CA ASP A 119 -19.48 -7.60 -1.55
C ASP A 119 -19.29 -6.13 -1.18
N ASP A 120 -20.29 -5.51 -0.57
CA ASP A 120 -20.34 -4.05 -0.37
C ASP A 120 -19.16 -3.47 0.41
N ILE A 121 -18.54 -4.27 1.30
CA ILE A 121 -17.35 -3.85 2.04
C ILE A 121 -16.18 -3.56 1.10
N TYR A 122 -15.96 -4.42 0.09
CA TYR A 122 -14.91 -4.25 -0.91
C TYR A 122 -15.23 -3.13 -1.90
N LYS A 123 -16.50 -2.88 -2.20
CA LYS A 123 -16.88 -1.72 -3.03
C LYS A 123 -16.45 -0.40 -2.37
N LYS A 124 -16.63 -0.31 -1.05
CA LYS A 124 -16.39 0.90 -0.27
C LYS A 124 -14.92 1.10 0.09
N ASN A 125 -14.27 0.04 0.58
CA ASN A 125 -12.99 0.17 1.27
C ASN A 125 -11.79 -0.37 0.47
N SER A 126 -12.04 -0.89 -0.73
CA SER A 126 -11.01 -1.49 -1.57
C SER A 126 -10.82 -0.75 -2.88
N VAL A 127 -9.71 -1.05 -3.54
CA VAL A 127 -9.34 -0.53 -4.86
C VAL A 127 -9.24 -1.66 -5.87
N LEU A 128 -9.28 -1.33 -7.16
CA LEU A 128 -8.87 -2.29 -8.19
C LEU A 128 -7.37 -2.55 -8.05
N LEU A 129 -7.01 -3.75 -7.57
CA LEU A 129 -5.62 -4.09 -7.25
C LEU A 129 -4.89 -4.60 -8.49
N GLY A 130 -5.41 -5.59 -9.20
CA GLY A 130 -4.64 -6.24 -10.24
C GLY A 130 -5.50 -6.80 -11.35
N ILE A 131 -4.91 -6.86 -12.54
CA ILE A 131 -5.32 -7.72 -13.65
C ILE A 131 -4.03 -8.32 -14.18
N VAL A 132 -3.98 -9.64 -14.31
CA VAL A 132 -2.79 -10.38 -14.73
C VAL A 132 -3.25 -11.47 -15.67
N LEU A 133 -2.65 -11.57 -16.86
CA LEU A 133 -2.90 -12.71 -17.74
C LEU A 133 -2.57 -14.00 -16.99
N ASP A 134 -3.47 -14.95 -16.97
CA ASP A 134 -3.29 -16.23 -16.30
C ASP A 134 -3.03 -17.31 -17.36
N ILE A 135 -4.06 -17.60 -18.17
CA ILE A 135 -4.02 -18.69 -19.14
C ILE A 135 -4.77 -18.34 -20.44
N VAL A 136 -4.51 -19.12 -21.49
CA VAL A 136 -5.30 -19.15 -22.73
C VAL A 136 -6.23 -20.35 -22.69
N GLU A 137 -7.54 -20.12 -22.82
CA GLU A 137 -8.56 -21.18 -22.84
C GLU A 137 -9.36 -21.10 -24.14
N GLY A 138 -9.07 -21.99 -25.09
CA GLY A 138 -9.76 -22.03 -26.38
C GLY A 138 -9.68 -20.68 -27.10
N ASN A 139 -10.84 -20.04 -27.32
CA ASN A 139 -10.95 -18.73 -27.97
C ASN A 139 -10.89 -17.55 -26.99
N ARG A 140 -10.38 -17.73 -25.76
CA ARG A 140 -10.35 -16.70 -24.72
C ARG A 140 -8.97 -16.55 -24.10
N LEU A 141 -8.63 -15.30 -23.79
CA LEU A 141 -7.58 -14.97 -22.84
C LEU A 141 -8.23 -14.80 -21.47
N VAL A 142 -7.69 -15.49 -20.47
CA VAL A 142 -8.18 -15.50 -19.10
C VAL A 142 -7.20 -14.74 -18.22
N PHE A 143 -7.73 -13.84 -17.41
CA PHE A 143 -6.97 -12.99 -16.51
C PHE A 143 -7.46 -13.21 -15.09
N ALA A 144 -6.51 -13.38 -14.17
CA ALA A 144 -6.77 -13.20 -12.75
C ALA A 144 -6.90 -11.70 -12.47
N ALA A 145 -7.97 -11.32 -11.79
CA ALA A 145 -8.23 -9.94 -11.37
C ALA A 145 -8.47 -9.91 -9.86
N SER A 146 -8.25 -8.76 -9.24
CA SER A 146 -8.47 -8.59 -7.80
C SER A 146 -8.94 -7.20 -7.42
N VAL A 147 -9.92 -7.17 -6.52
CA VAL A 147 -10.33 -5.97 -5.77
C VAL A 147 -10.00 -6.25 -4.31
N GLY A 148 -9.26 -5.35 -3.67
CA GLY A 148 -8.81 -5.60 -2.30
C GLY A 148 -8.20 -4.39 -1.62
N SER A 149 -7.67 -4.63 -0.42
CA SER A 149 -7.11 -3.59 0.43
C SER A 149 -5.99 -2.83 -0.29
N PRO A 150 -6.03 -1.48 -0.33
CA PRO A 150 -4.94 -0.70 -0.88
C PRO A 150 -3.70 -0.65 0.03
N ASP A 151 -3.80 -1.14 1.27
CA ASP A 151 -2.67 -1.24 2.20
C ASP A 151 -1.73 -2.36 1.75
N LYS A 152 -0.46 -2.01 1.51
CA LYS A 152 0.59 -2.94 1.07
C LYS A 152 0.93 -4.02 2.10
N MET A 153 0.56 -3.79 3.36
CA MET A 153 0.74 -4.77 4.44
C MET A 153 -0.43 -5.76 4.53
N SER A 154 -1.53 -5.51 3.82
CA SER A 154 -2.70 -6.38 3.80
C SER A 154 -2.62 -7.35 2.63
N ASP A 155 -3.01 -8.60 2.89
CA ASP A 155 -3.20 -9.66 1.89
C ASP A 155 -4.69 -9.86 1.54
N GLU A 156 -5.57 -8.96 1.98
CA GLU A 156 -7.01 -9.09 1.78
C GLU A 156 -7.43 -8.67 0.37
N TYR A 157 -7.99 -9.59 -0.39
CA TYR A 157 -8.60 -9.32 -1.69
C TYR A 157 -9.67 -10.35 -2.06
N VAL A 158 -10.55 -9.95 -2.97
CA VAL A 158 -11.50 -10.84 -3.64
C VAL A 158 -10.90 -11.29 -4.97
N PRO A 159 -10.66 -12.60 -5.18
CA PRO A 159 -10.20 -13.12 -6.46
C PRO A 159 -11.34 -13.12 -7.49
N LEU A 160 -11.02 -12.64 -8.68
CA LEU A 160 -11.96 -12.44 -9.79
C LEU A 160 -11.33 -13.00 -11.06
N VAL A 161 -12.17 -13.39 -12.00
CA VAL A 161 -11.75 -13.83 -13.33
C VAL A 161 -12.30 -12.85 -14.37
N LEU A 162 -11.42 -12.36 -15.23
CA LEU A 162 -11.74 -11.57 -16.41
C LEU A 162 -11.41 -12.39 -17.65
N LYS A 163 -12.38 -12.60 -18.54
CA LYS A 163 -12.17 -13.29 -19.82
C LYS A 163 -12.39 -12.33 -20.98
N ILE A 164 -11.47 -12.34 -21.95
CA ILE A 164 -11.58 -11.60 -23.21
C ILE A 164 -11.58 -12.62 -24.34
N ASP A 165 -12.63 -12.64 -25.15
CA ASP A 165 -12.73 -13.54 -26.29
C ASP A 165 -12.15 -12.95 -27.59
N ASN A 166 -12.10 -13.78 -28.64
CA ASN A 166 -11.59 -13.42 -29.96
C ASN A 166 -12.47 -12.43 -30.75
N LEU A 167 -13.64 -12.06 -30.22
CA LEU A 167 -14.50 -11.00 -30.73
C LEU A 167 -14.38 -9.70 -29.90
N GLY A 168 -13.55 -9.70 -28.86
CA GLY A 168 -13.40 -8.57 -27.94
C GLY A 168 -14.48 -8.52 -26.85
N GLY A 169 -15.31 -9.56 -26.75
CA GLY A 169 -16.28 -9.73 -25.68
C GLY A 169 -15.59 -9.88 -24.33
N VAL A 170 -16.17 -9.27 -23.30
CA VAL A 170 -15.64 -9.25 -21.94
C VAL A 170 -16.63 -9.91 -20.99
N ALA A 171 -16.14 -10.86 -20.19
CA ALA A 171 -16.90 -11.48 -19.11
C ALA A 171 -16.11 -11.41 -17.80
N ILE A 172 -16.81 -11.10 -16.70
CA ILE A 172 -16.24 -10.98 -15.35
C ILE A 172 -17.04 -11.85 -14.38
N SER A 173 -16.34 -12.63 -13.56
CA SER A 173 -16.95 -13.49 -12.53
C SER A 173 -16.12 -13.53 -11.25
N LYS A 174 -16.73 -13.91 -10.12
CA LYS A 174 -15.97 -14.34 -8.93
C LYS A 174 -15.13 -15.55 -9.31
N ASP A 175 -13.90 -15.60 -8.81
CA ASP A 175 -13.13 -16.84 -8.86
C ASP A 175 -13.64 -17.76 -7.76
N SER A 176 -14.29 -18.85 -8.16
CA SER A 176 -14.85 -19.85 -7.24
C SER A 176 -13.96 -21.09 -7.12
N GLN A 177 -12.77 -21.07 -7.72
CA GLN A 177 -11.81 -22.16 -7.50
C GLN A 177 -11.31 -22.07 -6.06
N LEU A 178 -11.89 -22.90 -5.20
CA LEU A 178 -11.28 -23.23 -3.92
C LEU A 178 -9.97 -23.95 -4.25
N ASP A 179 -8.84 -23.42 -3.79
CA ASP A 179 -7.52 -24.06 -3.89
C ASP A 179 -7.51 -25.36 -3.04
N THR A 180 -8.26 -26.38 -3.46
CA THR A 180 -8.12 -27.75 -2.96
C THR A 180 -7.06 -28.46 -3.79
N GLY A 181 -5.85 -27.91 -3.84
CA GLY A 181 -4.55 -28.56 -4.14
C GLY A 181 -4.36 -29.64 -5.23
N SER A 182 -5.36 -30.03 -6.03
CA SER A 182 -5.32 -31.27 -6.82
C SER A 182 -5.46 -31.07 -8.33
N ASP A 183 -5.95 -29.93 -8.81
CA ASP A 183 -6.29 -29.79 -10.23
C ASP A 183 -5.35 -28.88 -11.05
N ARG A 184 -4.26 -28.39 -10.44
CA ARG A 184 -3.19 -27.75 -11.21
C ARG A 184 -2.34 -28.83 -11.87
N VAL A 185 -2.74 -29.29 -13.06
CA VAL A 185 -1.84 -30.02 -13.95
C VAL A 185 -0.72 -29.06 -14.34
N ALA A 186 0.40 -29.14 -13.62
CA ALA A 186 1.61 -28.42 -13.97
C ALA A 186 2.00 -28.79 -15.41
N PRO A 187 2.41 -27.82 -16.25
CA PRO A 187 2.94 -28.16 -17.56
C PRO A 187 4.16 -29.06 -17.36
N THR A 188 4.11 -30.26 -17.93
CA THR A 188 5.21 -31.22 -17.93
C THR A 188 6.45 -30.55 -18.51
N LYS A 189 7.37 -30.15 -17.63
CA LYS A 189 8.78 -29.95 -18.03
C LYS A 189 9.26 -31.30 -18.56
N LYS A 190 9.55 -31.37 -19.87
CA LYS A 190 10.43 -32.43 -20.37
C LYS A 190 11.76 -32.28 -19.64
N LYS A 191 12.05 -33.15 -18.68
CA LYS A 191 13.40 -33.33 -18.12
C LYS A 191 14.33 -33.69 -19.28
N SER A 192 15.48 -33.05 -19.35
CA SER A 192 16.51 -33.39 -20.33
C SER A 192 17.18 -34.71 -19.95
N GLU A 193 17.74 -35.42 -20.94
CA GLU A 193 18.40 -36.73 -20.76
C GLU A 193 19.55 -36.72 -19.73
N ALA A 194 20.08 -35.54 -19.39
CA ALA A 194 21.09 -35.37 -18.35
C ALA A 194 20.55 -35.52 -16.91
N GLU A 195 19.27 -35.21 -16.67
CA GLU A 195 18.66 -35.36 -15.32
C GLU A 195 18.21 -36.79 -15.02
N LEU A 196 18.11 -37.66 -16.04
CA LEU A 196 17.69 -39.06 -15.89
C LEU A 196 18.85 -39.98 -15.49
N SER A 197 20.10 -39.63 -15.81
CA SER A 197 21.27 -40.46 -15.49
C SER A 197 21.76 -40.34 -14.05
N GLU A 198 21.30 -39.35 -13.28
CA GLU A 198 21.70 -39.15 -11.88
C GLU A 198 20.78 -39.89 -10.88
N GLU A 199 19.62 -40.38 -11.31
CA GLU A 199 18.64 -41.05 -10.44
C GLU A 199 18.78 -42.59 -10.42
N GLU A 200 19.43 -43.21 -11.42
CA GLU A 200 19.72 -44.66 -11.45
C GLU A 200 21.09 -45.02 -10.81
N GLY A 201 21.74 -44.07 -10.14
CA GLY A 201 23.10 -44.22 -9.58
C GLY A 201 23.17 -44.35 -8.06
N ILE A 202 22.21 -45.02 -7.40
CA ILE A 202 22.30 -45.40 -5.97
C ILE A 202 22.03 -46.90 -5.81
#